data_AF-A0AAV2KQ16-F1
#
_entry.id   AF-A0AAV2KQ16-F1
#
_cell.length_a   1.000
_cell.length_b   1.000
_cell.length_c   1.000
_cell.angle_alpha   90.00
_cell.angle_beta   90.00
_cell.angle_gamma   90.00
#
_symmetry.space_group_name_H-M   'P 1'
#
loop_
_entity.id
_entity.type
_entity.pdbx_description
1 polymer ?
#
loop_
_entity_poly.entity_id
_entity_poly.type
_entity_poly.pdbx_seq_one_letter_code
_entity_poly.pdbx_strand_id
1 'polypeptide(L)'
;MARRSPRLVELGYYDVDGSPRISYSDNIRRSSNISTNMRRHSYPLEARKAAHVIHVSGPAVQPRSWFSLAWVIVQLLLAGLVVSWVTMKLATYGDVQQLQEEVKYLRQLEEDINHLHQQLAHHKAIVKAPLANFALEAHGAQVMTALTSKTHEQINGPSWLKVLGPDTVIKGHNYPLIPGQCWAFTGQTGRLSIVLPLESHITQVTVGHILREQSLTGTIQSAPKFFSVYGLKDFGPTEVRLGTFLYDADGDSFQTFEILEQHKGETFRSVRLEIHNNHGHDAFTCTASEYMGESLIPAPKRLPSQHTAGLGLQTASTKQLRHCIIS
;
A
#
# COMPACT_ATOMS: atom_id res chain seq x y z
N MET A 1 -23.87 31.15 -28.89
CA MET A 1 -23.55 29.89 -28.18
C MET A 1 -24.87 29.19 -27.84
N ALA A 2 -24.98 27.87 -28.04
CA ALA A 2 -26.22 27.15 -27.74
C ALA A 2 -26.38 26.91 -26.22
N ARG A 3 -27.58 27.10 -25.67
CA ARG A 3 -27.89 26.71 -24.28
C ARG A 3 -27.91 25.18 -24.17
N ARG A 4 -27.00 24.61 -23.38
CA ARG A 4 -27.00 23.18 -23.02
C ARG A 4 -28.10 22.92 -21.98
N SER A 5 -28.70 21.72 -21.99
CA SER A 5 -29.72 21.32 -21.01
C SER A 5 -29.05 20.86 -19.70
N PRO A 6 -29.37 21.42 -18.52
CA PRO A 6 -28.73 21.04 -17.25
C PRO A 6 -28.83 19.53 -16.97
N ARG A 7 -30.00 18.93 -17.21
CA ARG A 7 -30.27 17.50 -17.00
C ARG A 7 -29.38 16.58 -17.87
N LEU A 8 -28.88 17.04 -19.01
CA LEU A 8 -27.95 16.27 -19.85
C LEU A 8 -26.49 16.45 -19.40
N VAL A 9 -26.14 17.59 -18.81
CA VAL A 9 -24.81 17.78 -18.20
C VAL A 9 -24.65 16.88 -16.97
N GLU A 10 -25.68 16.82 -16.11
CA GLU A 10 -25.72 15.99 -14.90
C GLU A 10 -25.63 14.48 -15.20
N LEU A 11 -26.17 14.04 -16.36
CA LEU A 11 -26.09 12.65 -16.85
C LEU A 11 -24.82 12.35 -17.67
N GLY A 12 -23.83 13.25 -17.69
CA GLY A 12 -22.54 13.00 -18.35
C GLY A 12 -22.60 12.89 -19.89
N TYR A 13 -23.64 13.45 -20.54
CA TYR A 13 -23.82 13.36 -22.00
C TYR A 13 -22.84 14.25 -22.81
N TYR A 14 -21.99 15.03 -22.16
CA TYR A 14 -21.00 15.90 -22.79
C TYR A 14 -19.59 15.62 -22.26
N ASP A 15 -18.59 15.70 -23.13
CA ASP A 15 -17.16 15.66 -22.78
C ASP A 15 -16.67 16.98 -22.15
N VAL A 16 -15.39 17.02 -21.77
CA VAL A 16 -14.76 18.14 -21.05
C VAL A 16 -14.65 19.41 -21.92
N ASP A 17 -14.56 19.26 -23.24
CA ASP A 17 -14.72 20.34 -24.23
C ASP A 17 -16.19 20.78 -24.42
N GLY A 18 -17.12 19.96 -23.94
CA GLY A 18 -18.55 20.09 -24.06
C GLY A 18 -19.14 19.61 -25.40
N SER A 19 -18.43 18.75 -26.13
CA SER A 19 -18.96 17.98 -27.26
C SER A 19 -19.91 16.87 -26.76
N PRO A 20 -21.03 16.56 -27.44
CA PRO A 20 -21.94 15.51 -27.01
C PRO A 20 -21.35 14.11 -27.26
N ARG A 21 -21.30 13.27 -26.22
CA ARG A 21 -20.68 11.93 -26.25
C ARG A 21 -21.33 10.92 -27.19
N ILE A 22 -22.62 11.09 -27.51
CA ILE A 22 -23.37 10.20 -28.39
C ILE A 22 -24.13 11.04 -29.40
N SER A 23 -23.74 10.92 -30.68
CA SER A 23 -24.45 11.54 -31.80
C SER A 23 -25.44 10.54 -32.40
N TYR A 24 -26.73 10.70 -32.08
CA TYR A 24 -27.80 10.02 -32.82
C TYR A 24 -28.00 10.71 -34.17
N SER A 25 -27.59 10.03 -35.24
CA SER A 25 -27.85 10.44 -36.62
C SER A 25 -28.97 9.57 -37.21
N ASP A 26 -30.21 10.06 -37.11
CA ASP A 26 -31.40 9.36 -37.61
C ASP A 26 -31.38 9.19 -39.14
N ASN A 27 -30.87 8.04 -39.57
CA ASN A 27 -30.83 7.64 -40.97
C ASN A 27 -32.22 7.16 -41.43
N ILE A 28 -33.11 8.09 -41.76
CA ILE A 28 -34.39 7.78 -42.42
C ILE A 28 -34.13 7.32 -43.87
N ARG A 29 -33.74 6.05 -44.02
CA ARG A 29 -33.60 5.39 -45.33
C ARG A 29 -34.98 5.05 -45.88
N ARG A 30 -35.43 5.81 -46.88
CA ARG A 30 -36.60 5.44 -47.69
C ARG A 30 -36.14 4.62 -48.91
N SER A 31 -36.05 3.30 -48.76
CA SER A 31 -35.68 2.38 -49.84
C SER A 31 -36.82 1.45 -50.23
N SER A 32 -37.39 1.64 -51.42
CA SER A 32 -38.31 0.69 -52.07
C SER A 32 -37.58 -0.01 -53.21
N ASN A 33 -37.18 -1.26 -52.98
CA ASN A 33 -36.57 -2.15 -53.99
C ASN A 33 -37.64 -2.80 -54.90
N ILE A 34 -37.20 -3.75 -55.75
CA ILE A 34 -37.99 -4.65 -56.61
C ILE A 34 -38.41 -3.97 -57.93
N SER A 35 -37.88 -4.27 -59.13
CA SER A 35 -37.29 -5.48 -59.76
C SER A 35 -38.30 -6.54 -60.24
N THR A 36 -38.61 -6.58 -61.55
CA THR A 36 -38.36 -7.74 -62.45
C THR A 36 -38.94 -7.54 -63.88
N ASN A 37 -38.43 -8.37 -64.80
CA ASN A 37 -38.75 -8.54 -66.23
C ASN A 37 -40.22 -8.39 -66.69
N MET A 38 -40.40 -7.89 -67.93
CA MET A 38 -40.82 -8.73 -69.08
C MET A 38 -40.60 -8.07 -70.46
N ARG A 39 -40.62 -8.88 -71.53
CA ARG A 39 -40.61 -8.47 -72.95
C ARG A 39 -41.99 -8.73 -73.58
N ARG A 40 -42.39 -7.93 -74.60
CA ARG A 40 -42.76 -8.39 -75.98
C ARG A 40 -43.48 -7.30 -76.83
N HIS A 41 -43.04 -7.13 -78.08
CA HIS A 41 -43.79 -6.79 -79.33
C HIS A 41 -44.68 -5.50 -79.41
N SER A 42 -44.86 -4.80 -80.56
CA SER A 42 -44.24 -4.90 -81.91
C SER A 42 -44.57 -3.72 -82.85
N TYR A 43 -43.56 -3.26 -83.64
CA TYR A 43 -43.64 -2.71 -85.04
C TYR A 43 -44.47 -1.40 -85.34
N PRO A 44 -44.39 -0.78 -86.56
CA PRO A 44 -43.20 -0.20 -87.22
C PRO A 44 -43.47 1.17 -87.94
N LEU A 45 -42.57 1.59 -88.87
CA LEU A 45 -42.61 2.76 -89.79
C LEU A 45 -42.14 4.12 -89.17
N GLU A 46 -41.53 5.07 -89.89
CA GLU A 46 -41.07 5.15 -91.30
C GLU A 46 -39.74 5.96 -91.42
N ALA A 47 -39.22 6.25 -92.63
CA ALA A 47 -37.88 6.84 -92.84
C ALA A 47 -37.82 7.94 -93.93
N ARG A 48 -36.94 8.96 -93.77
CA ARG A 48 -36.36 9.78 -94.86
C ARG A 48 -35.12 10.61 -94.43
N LYS A 49 -34.52 11.35 -95.39
CA LYS A 49 -33.14 11.90 -95.40
C LYS A 49 -33.09 13.44 -95.38
N ALA A 50 -31.97 14.06 -94.95
CA ALA A 50 -31.31 15.23 -95.60
C ALA A 50 -29.99 15.67 -94.90
N ALA A 51 -29.15 16.46 -95.60
CA ALA A 51 -27.97 17.23 -95.10
C ALA A 51 -28.25 18.75 -95.29
N HIS A 52 -27.42 19.79 -95.06
CA HIS A 52 -25.97 20.04 -94.93
C HIS A 52 -25.71 21.07 -93.76
N VAL A 53 -24.66 21.90 -93.59
CA VAL A 53 -23.48 22.37 -94.37
C VAL A 53 -22.34 22.86 -93.42
N ILE A 54 -21.22 23.41 -93.94
CA ILE A 54 -20.00 23.82 -93.18
C ILE A 54 -19.57 25.25 -93.55
N HIS A 55 -18.87 25.97 -92.65
CA HIS A 55 -18.01 27.13 -92.96
C HIS A 55 -16.70 27.12 -92.14
N VAL A 56 -15.67 27.85 -92.59
CA VAL A 56 -14.26 27.75 -92.13
C VAL A 56 -13.65 29.11 -91.77
N SER A 57 -12.62 29.14 -90.90
CA SER A 57 -11.93 30.33 -90.35
C SER A 57 -10.42 30.40 -90.69
N GLY A 58 -9.78 31.56 -90.48
CA GLY A 58 -8.33 31.79 -90.73
C GLY A 58 -7.48 32.00 -89.45
N PRO A 59 -6.12 31.99 -89.55
CA PRO A 59 -5.21 31.88 -88.39
C PRO A 59 -4.46 33.17 -87.99
N ALA A 60 -3.85 33.14 -86.79
CA ALA A 60 -2.89 34.15 -86.27
C ALA A 60 -1.76 33.49 -85.46
N VAL A 61 -0.66 34.22 -85.17
CA VAL A 61 0.63 33.68 -84.69
C VAL A 61 0.88 33.97 -83.18
N GLN A 62 1.67 33.13 -82.50
CA GLN A 62 2.01 33.25 -81.07
C GLN A 62 3.53 33.44 -80.79
N PRO A 63 3.91 34.09 -79.67
CA PRO A 63 5.26 34.08 -79.12
C PRO A 63 5.49 32.95 -78.08
N ARG A 64 6.74 32.48 -77.94
CA ARG A 64 7.19 31.50 -76.93
C ARG A 64 8.57 31.87 -76.38
N SER A 65 8.78 31.75 -75.06
CA SER A 65 10.06 31.39 -74.42
C SER A 65 9.96 31.48 -72.89
N TRP A 66 9.94 32.69 -72.31
CA TRP A 66 10.30 32.95 -70.91
C TRP A 66 9.48 32.20 -69.84
N PHE A 67 8.19 31.96 -70.08
CA PHE A 67 7.32 31.27 -69.11
C PHE A 67 7.77 29.84 -68.77
N SER A 68 8.46 29.13 -69.68
CA SER A 68 8.84 27.74 -69.44
C SER A 68 9.95 27.59 -68.38
N LEU A 69 10.97 28.45 -68.40
CA LEU A 69 12.06 28.43 -67.41
C LEU A 69 11.55 28.80 -66.02
N ALA A 70 10.74 29.87 -65.90
CA ALA A 70 10.13 30.26 -64.64
C ALA A 70 9.26 29.13 -64.04
N TRP A 71 8.48 28.42 -64.88
CA TRP A 71 7.65 27.30 -64.44
C TRP A 71 8.48 26.11 -63.95
N VAL A 72 9.59 25.77 -64.63
CA VAL A 72 10.52 24.72 -64.18
C VAL A 72 11.16 25.07 -62.83
N ILE A 73 11.57 26.34 -62.63
CA ILE A 73 12.12 26.80 -61.34
C ILE A 73 11.09 26.65 -60.21
N VAL A 74 9.83 27.03 -60.45
CA VAL A 74 8.74 26.85 -59.47
C VAL A 74 8.50 25.38 -59.14
N GLN A 75 8.52 24.47 -60.12
CA GLN A 75 8.39 23.03 -59.87
C GLN A 75 9.54 22.46 -59.03
N LEU A 76 10.78 22.90 -59.28
CA LEU A 76 11.95 22.49 -58.49
C LEU A 76 11.89 23.01 -57.05
N LEU A 77 11.41 24.24 -56.83
CA LEU A 77 11.21 24.80 -55.49
C LEU A 77 10.11 24.04 -54.72
N LEU A 78 8.99 23.72 -55.37
CA LEU A 78 7.92 22.91 -54.78
C LEU A 78 8.40 21.50 -54.43
N ALA A 79 9.17 20.85 -55.31
CA ALA A 79 9.77 19.55 -55.02
C ALA A 79 10.74 19.62 -53.83
N GLY A 80 11.58 20.66 -53.74
CA GLY A 80 12.48 20.87 -52.60
C GLY A 80 11.74 21.05 -51.27
N LEU A 81 10.63 21.80 -51.27
CA LEU A 81 9.77 21.96 -50.08
C LEU A 81 9.12 20.63 -49.67
N VAL A 82 8.65 19.82 -50.62
CA VAL A 82 8.09 18.48 -50.33
C VAL A 82 9.16 17.55 -49.75
N VAL A 83 10.37 17.50 -50.31
CA VAL A 83 11.48 16.69 -49.79
C VAL A 83 11.88 17.14 -48.37
N SER A 84 11.98 18.44 -48.13
CA SER A 84 12.27 19.00 -46.80
C SER A 84 11.18 18.63 -45.78
N TRP A 85 9.90 18.74 -46.15
CA TRP A 85 8.78 18.32 -45.31
C TRP A 85 8.78 16.82 -45.00
N VAL A 86 9.07 15.96 -45.99
CA VAL A 86 9.19 14.51 -45.82
C VAL A 86 10.36 14.15 -44.89
N THR A 87 11.54 14.73 -45.09
CA THR A 87 12.71 14.46 -44.22
C THR A 87 12.48 14.92 -42.78
N MET A 88 11.89 16.09 -42.57
CA MET A 88 11.48 16.56 -41.24
C MET A 88 10.43 15.64 -40.59
N LYS A 89 9.47 15.11 -41.38
CA LYS A 89 8.47 14.16 -40.89
C LYS A 89 9.04 12.78 -40.57
N LEU A 90 10.04 12.31 -41.31
CA LEU A 90 10.73 11.05 -41.02
C LEU A 90 11.57 11.15 -39.75
N ALA A 91 12.33 12.24 -39.57
CA ALA A 91 13.10 12.48 -38.34
C ALA A 91 12.18 12.54 -37.11
N THR A 92 11.17 13.43 -37.13
CA THR A 92 10.23 13.56 -36.00
C THR A 92 9.38 12.31 -35.74
N TYR A 93 9.18 11.43 -36.72
CA TYR A 93 8.55 10.13 -36.49
C TYR A 93 9.50 9.15 -35.78
N GLY A 94 10.79 9.15 -36.14
CA GLY A 94 11.83 8.37 -35.46
C GLY A 94 11.97 8.75 -33.99
N ASP A 95 12.09 10.06 -33.71
CA ASP A 95 12.19 10.59 -32.34
C ASP A 95 10.97 10.17 -31.48
N VAL A 96 9.77 10.24 -32.06
CA VAL A 96 8.52 9.82 -31.39
C VAL A 96 8.46 8.30 -31.17
N GLN A 97 8.97 7.48 -32.09
CA GLN A 97 9.07 6.03 -31.87
C GLN A 97 10.04 5.69 -30.72
N GLN A 98 11.23 6.33 -30.67
CA GLN A 98 12.17 6.10 -29.58
C GLN A 98 11.57 6.50 -28.22
N LEU A 99 10.97 7.69 -28.12
CA LEU A 99 10.31 8.14 -26.89
C LEU A 99 9.13 7.23 -26.49
N GLN A 100 8.45 6.59 -27.44
CA GLN A 100 7.41 5.61 -27.14
C GLN A 100 7.97 4.30 -26.55
N GLU A 101 9.13 3.81 -26.98
CA GLU A 101 9.78 2.64 -26.36
C GLU A 101 10.34 2.98 -24.97
N GLU A 102 10.96 4.15 -24.79
CA GLU A 102 11.43 4.60 -23.47
C GLU A 102 10.26 4.73 -22.48
N VAL A 103 9.12 5.27 -22.89
CA VAL A 103 7.91 5.37 -22.05
C VAL A 103 7.28 3.99 -21.77
N LYS A 104 7.36 3.02 -22.67
CA LYS A 104 6.95 1.63 -22.38
C LYS A 104 7.87 0.99 -21.34
N TYR A 105 9.18 1.12 -21.51
CA TYR A 105 10.18 0.58 -20.60
C TYR A 105 10.03 1.13 -19.18
N LEU A 106 9.82 2.45 -19.05
CA LEU A 106 9.60 3.09 -17.74
C LEU A 106 8.32 2.60 -17.05
N ARG A 107 7.24 2.33 -17.79
CA ARG A 107 6.01 1.74 -17.23
C ARG A 107 6.22 0.29 -16.78
N GLN A 108 6.91 -0.53 -17.57
CA GLN A 108 7.25 -1.90 -17.18
C GLN A 108 8.09 -1.90 -15.89
N LEU A 109 9.07 -1.00 -15.79
CA LEU A 109 9.89 -0.86 -14.59
C LEU A 109 9.07 -0.41 -13.37
N GLU A 110 8.07 0.45 -13.53
CA GLU A 110 7.14 0.83 -12.47
C GLU A 110 6.23 -0.34 -12.05
N GLU A 111 5.72 -1.13 -12.99
CA GLU A 111 4.96 -2.36 -12.70
C GLU A 111 5.81 -3.40 -11.97
N ASP A 112 7.05 -3.63 -12.42
CA ASP A 112 8.01 -4.57 -11.81
C ASP A 112 8.40 -4.15 -10.38
N ILE A 113 8.64 -2.85 -10.15
CA ILE A 113 8.92 -2.29 -8.81
C ILE A 113 7.71 -2.46 -7.89
N ASN A 114 6.49 -2.18 -8.38
CA ASN A 114 5.28 -2.36 -7.59
C ASN A 114 5.01 -3.85 -7.27
N HIS A 115 5.29 -4.76 -8.21
CA HIS A 115 5.23 -6.19 -7.97
C HIS A 115 6.27 -6.65 -6.93
N LEU A 116 7.52 -6.18 -7.01
CA LEU A 116 8.56 -6.46 -6.01
C LEU A 116 8.20 -5.91 -4.62
N HIS A 117 7.63 -4.70 -4.53
CA HIS A 117 7.10 -4.17 -3.28
C HIS A 117 5.96 -5.03 -2.72
N GLN A 118 5.05 -5.52 -3.57
CA GLN A 118 3.96 -6.40 -3.15
C GLN A 118 4.48 -7.78 -2.69
N GLN A 119 5.47 -8.35 -3.38
CA GLN A 119 6.14 -9.58 -2.96
C GLN A 119 6.89 -9.40 -1.64
N LEU A 120 7.62 -8.30 -1.46
CA LEU A 120 8.31 -7.97 -0.21
C LEU A 120 7.32 -7.78 0.94
N ALA A 121 6.21 -7.07 0.72
CA ALA A 121 5.15 -6.89 1.71
C ALA A 121 4.49 -8.23 2.09
N HIS A 122 4.23 -9.11 1.11
CA HIS A 122 3.66 -10.44 1.34
C HIS A 122 4.63 -11.36 2.10
N HIS A 123 5.91 -11.40 1.68
CA HIS A 123 6.94 -12.19 2.36
C HIS A 123 7.20 -11.69 3.78
N LYS A 124 7.18 -10.36 3.99
CA LYS A 124 7.26 -9.72 5.31
C LYS A 124 6.04 -10.06 6.18
N ALA A 125 4.84 -10.13 5.61
CA ALA A 125 3.63 -10.53 6.33
C ALA A 125 3.59 -12.03 6.68
N ILE A 126 4.21 -12.90 5.87
CA ILE A 126 4.35 -14.33 6.17
C ILE A 126 5.40 -14.56 7.28
N VAL A 127 6.59 -13.96 7.14
CA VAL A 127 7.70 -14.12 8.11
C VAL A 127 7.43 -13.38 9.41
N LYS A 128 6.78 -12.21 9.36
CA LYS A 128 6.35 -11.41 10.52
C LYS A 128 4.83 -11.45 10.68
N ALA A 129 4.23 -12.65 10.59
CA ALA A 129 2.93 -12.88 11.20
C ALA A 129 3.09 -12.60 12.71
N PRO A 130 2.39 -11.62 13.30
CA PRO A 130 2.68 -11.16 14.65
C PRO A 130 2.40 -12.28 15.65
N LEU A 131 3.43 -12.75 16.34
CA LEU A 131 3.27 -13.64 17.48
C LEU A 131 2.46 -12.89 18.54
N ALA A 132 1.39 -13.50 19.03
CA ALA A 132 0.49 -12.85 19.97
C ALA A 132 1.24 -12.42 21.25
N ASN A 133 1.05 -11.16 21.67
CA ASN A 133 1.54 -10.68 22.95
C ASN A 133 0.71 -11.32 24.08
N PHE A 134 1.30 -12.26 24.82
CA PHE A 134 0.63 -12.92 25.95
C PHE A 134 0.79 -12.14 27.28
N ALA A 135 1.52 -11.03 27.28
CA ALA A 135 1.60 -10.11 28.41
C ALA A 135 0.49 -9.04 28.41
N LEU A 136 -0.35 -8.97 27.37
CA LEU A 136 -1.37 -7.94 27.21
C LEU A 136 -2.62 -8.18 28.08
N GLU A 137 -3.06 -7.17 28.82
CA GLU A 137 -4.27 -7.17 29.67
C GLU A 137 -5.53 -7.53 28.85
N ALA A 138 -5.63 -6.99 27.64
CA ALA A 138 -6.72 -7.28 26.71
C ALA A 138 -6.74 -8.74 26.21
N HIS A 139 -5.63 -9.47 26.31
CA HIS A 139 -5.55 -10.91 26.05
C HIS A 139 -5.72 -11.76 27.32
N GLY A 140 -5.93 -11.13 28.49
CA GLY A 140 -6.16 -11.79 29.78
C GLY A 140 -4.91 -11.95 30.66
N ALA A 141 -3.82 -11.23 30.37
CA ALA A 141 -2.67 -11.15 31.28
C ALA A 141 -3.00 -10.30 32.52
N GLN A 142 -2.32 -10.55 33.65
CA GLN A 142 -2.55 -9.85 34.92
C GLN A 142 -1.26 -9.62 35.69
N VAL A 143 -1.08 -8.44 36.31
CA VAL A 143 0.08 -8.17 37.17
C VAL A 143 -0.06 -8.90 38.51
N MET A 144 0.98 -9.61 38.91
CA MET A 144 1.12 -10.16 40.26
C MET A 144 1.62 -9.05 41.20
N THR A 145 0.72 -8.23 41.72
CA THR A 145 1.06 -7.05 42.55
C THR A 145 1.94 -7.42 43.75
N ALA A 146 1.74 -8.59 44.36
CA ALA A 146 2.53 -9.07 45.50
C ALA A 146 3.98 -9.47 45.15
N LEU A 147 4.29 -9.73 43.87
CA LEU A 147 5.63 -10.05 43.36
C LEU A 147 6.19 -8.96 42.44
N THR A 148 5.66 -7.74 42.57
CA THR A 148 6.00 -6.56 41.75
C THR A 148 6.48 -5.44 42.68
N SER A 149 7.41 -4.61 42.22
CA SER A 149 7.90 -3.46 43.00
C SER A 149 6.76 -2.50 43.35
N LYS A 150 6.93 -1.75 44.44
CA LYS A 150 6.04 -0.62 44.73
C LYS A 150 6.26 0.48 43.70
N THR A 151 5.16 1.04 43.20
CA THR A 151 5.16 2.22 42.34
C THR A 151 5.84 3.40 43.04
N HIS A 152 6.51 4.26 42.27
CA HIS A 152 7.12 5.49 42.78
C HIS A 152 6.04 6.54 43.06
N GLU A 153 5.80 6.82 44.34
CA GLU A 153 4.89 7.88 44.78
C GLU A 153 5.64 9.22 44.88
N GLN A 154 5.28 10.19 44.05
CA GLN A 154 5.89 11.52 44.09
C GLN A 154 5.31 12.34 45.26
N ILE A 155 5.96 12.26 46.42
CA ILE A 155 5.54 12.83 47.71
C ILE A 155 5.10 14.31 47.62
N ASN A 156 5.73 15.10 46.75
CA ASN A 156 5.46 16.53 46.55
C ASN A 156 4.89 16.87 45.14
N GLY A 157 4.24 15.91 44.47
CA GLY A 157 3.64 16.11 43.15
C GLY A 157 2.33 16.94 43.19
N PRO A 158 1.97 17.66 42.12
CA PRO A 158 0.64 18.27 42.00
C PRO A 158 -0.46 17.19 42.00
N SER A 159 -1.60 17.44 42.65
CA SER A 159 -2.68 16.44 42.80
C SER A 159 -3.36 16.00 41.49
N TRP A 160 -3.13 16.71 40.38
CA TRP A 160 -3.57 16.33 39.04
C TRP A 160 -2.60 15.37 38.33
N LEU A 161 -1.38 15.18 38.85
CA LEU A 161 -0.38 14.30 38.26
C LEU A 161 -0.71 12.84 38.62
N LYS A 162 -1.34 12.13 37.69
CA LYS A 162 -1.76 10.74 37.88
C LYS A 162 -0.55 9.80 37.97
N VAL A 163 -0.28 9.29 39.17
CA VAL A 163 0.63 8.16 39.36
C VAL A 163 0.08 6.93 38.62
N LEU A 164 0.91 6.34 37.75
CA LEU A 164 0.55 5.17 36.95
C LEU A 164 1.06 3.89 37.62
N GLY A 165 0.17 2.93 37.87
CA GLY A 165 0.51 1.63 38.46
C GLY A 165 1.09 0.63 37.44
N PRO A 166 1.59 -0.54 37.89
CA PRO A 166 2.24 -1.53 37.03
C PRO A 166 1.32 -2.11 35.95
N ASP A 167 0.00 -2.07 36.15
CA ASP A 167 -0.99 -2.52 35.16
C ASP A 167 -0.96 -1.67 33.86
N THR A 168 -0.30 -0.51 33.91
CA THR A 168 0.04 0.31 32.73
C THR A 168 0.93 -0.47 31.77
N VAL A 169 1.89 -1.25 32.28
CA VAL A 169 2.83 -2.02 31.44
C VAL A 169 2.13 -3.16 30.72
N ILE A 170 1.05 -3.74 31.25
CA ILE A 170 0.29 -4.78 30.52
C ILE A 170 -0.80 -4.23 29.61
N LYS A 171 -1.10 -2.92 29.61
CA LYS A 171 -2.13 -2.35 28.70
C LYS A 171 -1.68 -2.25 27.25
N GLY A 172 -0.37 -2.21 27.01
CA GLY A 172 0.24 -1.94 25.72
C GLY A 172 0.06 -0.48 25.31
N HIS A 173 1.12 0.15 24.82
CA HIS A 173 1.08 1.54 24.37
C HIS A 173 1.23 1.61 22.85
N ASN A 174 0.41 2.45 22.21
CA ASN A 174 0.51 2.71 20.77
C ASN A 174 1.88 3.34 20.44
N TYR A 175 2.41 3.04 19.26
CA TYR A 175 3.53 3.77 18.69
C TYR A 175 3.06 5.11 18.09
N PRO A 176 3.76 6.25 18.29
CA PRO A 176 4.93 6.41 19.16
C PRO A 176 4.54 6.54 20.65
N LEU A 177 5.44 6.12 21.54
CA LEU A 177 5.24 6.24 22.99
C LEU A 177 5.01 7.70 23.42
N ILE A 178 4.12 7.90 24.39
CA ILE A 178 3.76 9.22 24.92
C ILE A 178 4.55 9.47 26.22
N PRO A 179 5.31 10.57 26.34
CA PRO A 179 6.03 10.93 27.56
C PRO A 179 5.10 10.95 28.79
N GLY A 180 5.55 10.31 29.87
CA GLY A 180 4.77 10.14 31.11
C GLY A 180 3.78 8.96 31.10
N GLN A 181 3.56 8.26 29.98
CA GLN A 181 2.84 6.98 29.95
C GLN A 181 3.79 5.81 30.17
N CYS A 182 4.27 5.68 31.41
CA CYS A 182 5.12 4.59 31.86
C CYS A 182 4.87 4.29 33.35
N TRP A 183 5.09 3.05 33.78
CA TRP A 183 5.09 2.70 35.21
C TRP A 183 6.47 3.01 35.81
N ALA A 184 6.48 3.82 36.86
CA ALA A 184 7.68 4.15 37.61
C ALA A 184 7.77 3.34 38.92
N PHE A 185 8.96 2.84 39.26
CA PHE A 185 9.28 2.28 40.58
C PHE A 185 10.49 2.99 41.19
N THR A 186 10.55 3.05 42.52
CA THR A 186 11.60 3.79 43.25
C THR A 186 12.97 3.13 43.09
N GLY A 187 14.00 3.93 42.84
CA GLY A 187 15.38 3.50 42.65
C GLY A 187 15.69 2.91 41.28
N GLN A 188 16.90 2.34 41.15
CA GLN A 188 17.42 1.75 39.90
C GLN A 188 17.11 0.26 39.73
N THR A 189 16.65 -0.43 40.80
CA THR A 189 16.35 -1.87 40.80
C THR A 189 14.87 -2.15 41.01
N GLY A 190 14.30 -3.11 40.28
CA GLY A 190 12.87 -3.41 40.41
C GLY A 190 12.42 -4.69 39.72
N ARG A 191 11.19 -5.12 40.02
CA ARG A 191 10.60 -6.37 39.51
C ARG A 191 9.17 -6.12 39.03
N LEU A 192 8.80 -6.72 37.90
CA LEU A 192 7.43 -6.80 37.41
C LEU A 192 7.11 -8.27 37.14
N SER A 193 6.12 -8.81 37.83
CA SER A 193 5.68 -10.20 37.66
C SER A 193 4.28 -10.22 37.01
N ILE A 194 4.09 -11.01 35.95
CA ILE A 194 2.87 -11.06 35.13
C ILE A 194 2.41 -12.52 35.00
N VAL A 195 1.13 -12.79 35.28
CA VAL A 195 0.48 -14.06 34.93
C VAL A 195 0.03 -14.00 33.47
N LEU A 196 0.38 -15.01 32.69
CA LEU A 196 -0.06 -15.14 31.30
C LEU A 196 -1.47 -15.76 31.24
N PRO A 197 -2.30 -15.44 30.23
CA PRO A 197 -3.65 -16.00 30.10
C PRO A 197 -3.62 -17.52 29.88
N LEU A 198 -2.59 -18.01 29.18
CA LEU A 198 -2.33 -19.41 28.88
C LEU A 198 -0.90 -19.78 29.28
N GLU A 199 -0.66 -21.06 29.54
CA GLU A 199 0.69 -21.61 29.63
C GLU A 199 1.31 -21.65 28.21
N SER A 200 2.52 -21.10 28.04
CA SER A 200 3.11 -20.85 26.72
C SER A 200 4.64 -20.99 26.65
N HIS A 201 5.15 -21.11 25.43
CA HIS A 201 6.57 -21.00 25.11
C HIS A 201 6.92 -19.54 24.83
N ILE A 202 7.88 -18.98 25.57
CA ILE A 202 8.28 -17.58 25.42
C ILE A 202 9.48 -17.52 24.47
N THR A 203 9.29 -16.97 23.27
CA THR A 203 10.34 -16.92 22.24
C THR A 203 11.12 -15.61 22.25
N GLN A 204 10.44 -14.51 22.54
CA GLN A 204 11.02 -13.16 22.55
C GLN A 204 10.34 -12.31 23.64
N VAL A 205 11.01 -11.23 24.05
CA VAL A 205 10.53 -10.24 25.01
C VAL A 205 10.80 -8.84 24.46
N THR A 206 9.81 -7.96 24.44
CA THR A 206 9.95 -6.56 24.06
C THR A 206 9.98 -5.68 25.32
N VAL A 207 10.80 -4.64 25.32
CA VAL A 207 10.80 -3.58 26.34
C VAL A 207 10.72 -2.22 25.64
N GLY A 208 9.87 -1.32 26.15
CA GLY A 208 9.64 -0.01 25.56
C GLY A 208 10.09 1.16 26.42
N HIS A 209 10.63 2.20 25.79
CA HIS A 209 10.82 3.52 26.36
C HIS A 209 10.74 4.62 25.30
N ILE A 210 10.32 5.84 25.68
CA ILE A 210 10.35 6.99 24.77
C ILE A 210 11.78 7.26 24.25
N LEU A 211 11.89 7.79 23.04
CA LEU A 211 13.15 8.26 22.46
C LEU A 211 13.63 9.55 23.16
N ARG A 212 14.92 9.90 22.98
CA ARG A 212 15.53 11.08 23.62
C ARG A 212 14.92 12.39 23.15
N GLU A 213 14.55 12.46 21.88
CA GLU A 213 13.93 13.59 21.20
C GLU A 213 12.51 13.85 21.71
N GLN A 214 11.89 12.86 22.35
CA GLN A 214 10.57 12.98 23.02
C GLN A 214 10.69 13.39 24.50
N SER A 215 11.89 13.38 25.07
CA SER A 215 12.13 13.72 26.47
C SER A 215 12.32 15.22 26.65
N LEU A 216 11.61 15.81 27.62
CA LEU A 216 11.75 17.23 27.99
C LEU A 216 13.16 17.61 28.46
N THR A 217 14.01 16.64 28.81
CA THR A 217 15.42 16.85 29.20
C THR A 217 16.42 16.50 28.09
N GLY A 218 15.96 16.00 26.94
CA GLY A 218 16.82 15.40 25.92
C GLY A 218 17.50 14.09 26.34
N THR A 219 17.15 13.53 27.51
CA THR A 219 17.76 12.31 28.05
C THR A 219 16.72 11.32 28.57
N ILE A 220 17.08 10.04 28.64
CA ILE A 220 16.22 8.97 29.16
C ILE A 220 16.92 8.16 30.26
N GLN A 221 17.56 8.87 31.21
CA GLN A 221 18.30 8.25 32.32
C GLN A 221 17.45 7.30 33.18
N SER A 222 16.13 7.51 33.22
CA SER A 222 15.16 6.66 33.93
C SER A 222 14.73 5.42 33.15
N ALA A 223 15.14 5.23 31.89
CA ALA A 223 14.89 4.00 31.15
C ALA A 223 15.64 2.82 31.77
N PRO A 224 15.08 1.59 31.76
CA PRO A 224 15.81 0.40 32.17
C PRO A 224 17.08 0.23 31.33
N LYS A 225 18.12 -0.37 31.92
CA LYS A 225 19.39 -0.62 31.24
C LYS A 225 19.72 -2.11 31.23
N PHE A 226 20.22 -2.65 32.34
CA PHE A 226 20.51 -4.06 32.48
C PHE A 226 19.34 -4.77 33.17
N PHE A 227 18.83 -5.83 32.57
CA PHE A 227 17.68 -6.57 33.10
C PHE A 227 17.79 -8.08 32.83
N SER A 228 16.90 -8.86 33.42
CA SER A 228 16.77 -10.30 33.18
C SER A 228 15.31 -10.71 33.19
N VAL A 229 15.01 -11.78 32.45
CA VAL A 229 13.65 -12.32 32.35
C VAL A 229 13.64 -13.75 32.87
N TYR A 230 12.66 -14.05 33.72
CA TYR A 230 12.46 -15.36 34.30
C TYR A 230 11.08 -15.91 33.92
N GLY A 231 11.03 -17.19 33.54
CA GLY A 231 9.81 -17.95 33.41
C GLY A 231 9.52 -18.68 34.72
N LEU A 232 8.26 -18.63 35.18
CA LEU A 232 7.79 -19.30 36.39
C LEU A 232 6.82 -20.43 36.03
N LYS A 233 7.02 -21.58 36.66
CA LYS A 233 6.12 -22.74 36.59
C LYS A 233 5.26 -22.75 37.85
N ASP A 234 3.98 -22.46 37.65
CA ASP A 234 2.98 -22.17 38.69
C ASP A 234 3.41 -21.05 39.67
N PHE A 235 2.68 -20.91 40.78
CA PHE A 235 2.99 -19.96 41.87
C PHE A 235 4.13 -20.46 42.80
N GLY A 236 4.97 -21.38 42.32
CA GLY A 236 6.05 -22.00 43.11
C GLY A 236 7.34 -21.17 43.12
N PRO A 237 8.33 -21.55 43.96
CA PRO A 237 9.65 -20.91 44.03
C PRO A 237 10.59 -21.31 42.88
N THR A 238 10.11 -22.05 41.87
CA THR A 238 10.93 -22.60 40.78
C THR A 238 10.87 -21.67 39.57
N GLU A 239 11.90 -20.84 39.43
CA GLU A 239 12.05 -19.88 38.33
C GLU A 239 13.24 -20.23 37.44
N VAL A 240 13.08 -20.04 36.13
CA VAL A 240 14.10 -20.32 35.10
C VAL A 240 14.47 -19.01 34.42
N ARG A 241 15.74 -18.61 34.49
CA ARG A 241 16.22 -17.37 33.85
C ARG A 241 16.35 -17.57 32.33
N LEU A 242 15.38 -17.07 31.59
CA LEU A 242 15.26 -17.19 30.13
C LEU A 242 16.33 -16.38 29.39
N GLY A 243 16.79 -15.28 29.98
CA GLY A 243 17.86 -14.45 29.47
C GLY A 243 18.20 -13.26 30.35
N THR A 244 19.29 -12.58 29.98
CA THR A 244 19.82 -11.37 30.61
C THR A 244 20.23 -10.42 29.49
N PHE A 245 19.76 -9.18 29.53
CA PHE A 245 19.70 -8.29 28.37
C PHE A 245 20.09 -6.85 28.72
N LEU A 246 20.44 -6.07 27.70
CA LEU A 246 20.77 -4.66 27.78
C LEU A 246 19.83 -3.87 26.86
N TYR A 247 19.05 -2.95 27.43
CA TYR A 247 18.28 -1.96 26.68
C TYR A 247 19.19 -0.79 26.30
N ASP A 248 19.28 -0.48 25.01
CA ASP A 248 20.08 0.61 24.48
C ASP A 248 19.31 1.94 24.57
N ALA A 249 19.94 2.97 25.14
CA ALA A 249 19.35 4.31 25.22
C ALA A 249 19.55 5.15 23.94
N ASP A 250 20.32 4.66 22.97
CA ASP A 250 20.51 5.25 21.62
C ASP A 250 19.77 4.44 20.53
N GLY A 251 19.13 3.32 20.88
CA GLY A 251 18.43 2.42 19.96
C GLY A 251 16.93 2.72 19.76
N ASP A 252 16.22 1.78 19.15
CA ASP A 252 14.76 1.87 18.89
C ASP A 252 13.94 2.04 20.18
N SER A 253 12.77 2.68 20.05
CA SER A 253 11.82 2.94 21.16
C SER A 253 11.20 1.66 21.75
N PHE A 254 11.16 0.58 20.97
CA PHE A 254 10.75 -0.75 21.39
C PHE A 254 11.83 -1.74 20.95
N GLN A 255 12.47 -2.41 21.90
CA GLN A 255 13.58 -3.34 21.64
C GLN A 255 13.15 -4.75 21.98
N THR A 256 13.30 -5.67 21.03
CA THR A 256 12.87 -7.07 21.17
C THR A 256 14.09 -7.98 21.29
N PHE A 257 14.09 -8.80 22.34
CA PHE A 257 15.19 -9.65 22.77
C PHE A 257 14.79 -11.12 22.65
N GLU A 258 15.61 -11.94 22.01
CA GLU A 258 15.31 -13.36 21.83
C GLU A 258 15.67 -14.19 23.07
N ILE A 259 14.81 -15.16 23.39
CA ILE A 259 15.08 -16.16 24.44
C ILE A 259 16.01 -17.24 23.90
N LEU A 260 16.96 -17.69 24.73
CA LEU A 260 17.94 -18.71 24.38
C LEU A 260 17.27 -20.05 23.99
N GLU A 261 17.77 -20.70 22.93
CA GLU A 261 17.27 -21.97 22.39
C GLU A 261 16.99 -23.03 23.46
N GLN A 262 17.86 -23.14 24.46
CA GLN A 262 17.75 -24.10 25.56
C GLN A 262 16.44 -24.01 26.37
N HIS A 263 15.75 -22.85 26.35
CA HIS A 263 14.48 -22.62 27.03
C HIS A 263 13.26 -22.58 26.09
N LYS A 264 13.45 -22.58 24.76
CA LYS A 264 12.32 -22.52 23.80
C LYS A 264 11.42 -23.76 23.87
N GLY A 265 11.96 -24.90 24.32
CA GLY A 265 11.20 -26.12 24.60
C GLY A 265 10.44 -26.13 25.94
N GLU A 266 10.62 -25.14 26.80
CA GLU A 266 9.96 -25.06 28.10
C GLU A 266 8.70 -24.18 28.05
N THR A 267 7.71 -24.52 28.89
CA THR A 267 6.49 -23.73 29.09
C THR A 267 6.46 -23.04 30.44
N PHE A 268 5.80 -21.89 30.49
CA PHE A 268 5.65 -21.07 31.70
C PHE A 268 4.24 -20.51 31.83
N ARG A 269 3.76 -20.33 33.07
CA ARG A 269 2.44 -19.75 33.37
C ARG A 269 2.53 -18.27 33.78
N SER A 270 3.70 -17.85 34.25
CA SER A 270 3.96 -16.46 34.64
C SER A 270 5.39 -16.08 34.24
N VAL A 271 5.61 -14.78 34.08
CA VAL A 271 6.92 -14.21 33.74
C VAL A 271 7.30 -13.15 34.76
N ARG A 272 8.60 -12.99 35.00
CA ARG A 272 9.14 -11.86 35.77
C ARG A 272 10.20 -11.14 34.96
N LEU A 273 10.00 -9.84 34.76
CA LEU A 273 11.04 -8.89 34.42
C LEU A 273 11.73 -8.41 35.70
N GLU A 274 13.05 -8.53 35.78
CA GLU A 274 13.87 -8.01 36.86
C GLU A 274 14.88 -7.02 36.29
N ILE A 275 14.81 -5.77 36.73
CA ILE A 275 15.68 -4.67 36.29
C ILE A 275 16.75 -4.47 37.36
N HIS A 276 18.01 -4.50 36.93
CA HIS A 276 19.19 -4.43 37.77
C HIS A 276 19.78 -3.02 37.86
N ASN A 277 19.63 -2.21 36.80
CA ASN A 277 19.91 -0.78 36.81
C ASN A 277 19.17 -0.03 35.68
N ASN A 278 19.25 1.29 35.72
CA ASN A 278 18.77 2.20 34.68
C ASN A 278 19.93 2.97 34.03
N HIS A 279 19.65 3.96 33.18
CA HIS A 279 20.65 4.80 32.52
C HIS A 279 21.11 6.02 33.36
N GLY A 280 21.04 5.94 34.68
CA GLY A 280 21.68 6.87 35.62
C GLY A 280 20.72 7.82 36.36
N HIS A 281 19.47 7.43 36.60
CA HIS A 281 18.50 8.25 37.33
C HIS A 281 18.26 7.70 38.74
N ASP A 282 18.67 8.42 39.78
CA ASP A 282 18.77 7.86 41.13
C ASP A 282 17.42 7.58 41.82
N ALA A 283 16.41 8.44 41.61
CA ALA A 283 15.18 8.39 42.40
C ALA A 283 14.17 7.32 41.94
N PHE A 284 14.14 7.01 40.64
CA PHE A 284 13.19 6.06 40.03
C PHE A 284 13.66 5.57 38.66
N THR A 285 13.05 4.46 38.22
CA THR A 285 13.14 3.90 36.86
C THR A 285 11.73 3.81 36.28
N CYS A 286 11.54 4.12 34.99
CA CYS A 286 10.25 4.07 34.31
C CYS A 286 10.26 3.05 33.16
N THR A 287 9.14 2.35 32.96
CA THR A 287 9.01 1.25 31.99
C THR A 287 7.70 1.34 31.19
N ALA A 288 7.78 1.07 29.89
CA ALA A 288 6.63 1.00 28.99
C ALA A 288 6.69 -0.28 28.12
N SER A 289 5.64 -0.49 27.34
CA SER A 289 5.31 -1.75 26.65
C SER A 289 4.70 -1.51 25.28
N GLU A 290 4.90 -2.43 24.34
CA GLU A 290 4.42 -2.28 22.97
C GLU A 290 2.99 -2.81 22.82
N TYR A 291 2.08 -1.95 22.35
CA TYR A 291 0.82 -2.42 21.79
C TYR A 291 1.07 -3.04 20.41
N MET A 292 1.48 -4.31 20.39
CA MET A 292 1.28 -5.16 19.23
C MET A 292 -0.23 -5.43 19.05
N GLY A 293 -0.93 -4.43 18.53
CA GLY A 293 -2.29 -4.60 18.03
C GLY A 293 -2.29 -5.60 16.88
N GLU A 294 -3.30 -6.46 16.83
CA GLU A 294 -3.54 -7.25 15.63
C GLU A 294 -3.69 -6.30 14.43
N SER A 295 -2.71 -6.34 13.52
CA SER A 295 -2.92 -5.75 12.21
C SER A 295 -4.06 -6.52 11.57
N LEU A 296 -5.23 -5.86 11.46
CA LEU A 296 -6.39 -6.39 10.76
C LEU A 296 -6.09 -6.43 9.27
N ILE A 297 -5.22 -7.37 8.88
CA ILE A 297 -5.04 -7.81 7.49
C ILE A 297 -6.44 -8.24 7.05
N PRO A 298 -7.09 -7.50 6.12
CA PRO A 298 -8.46 -7.81 5.73
C PRO A 298 -8.45 -9.21 5.12
N ALA A 299 -9.14 -10.14 5.77
CA ALA A 299 -9.05 -11.57 5.44
C ALA A 299 -9.23 -11.76 3.93
N PRO A 300 -8.28 -12.44 3.24
CA PRO A 300 -8.28 -12.51 1.79
C PRO A 300 -9.63 -13.03 1.32
N LYS A 301 -10.32 -12.26 0.47
CA LYS A 301 -11.68 -12.56 0.02
C LYS A 301 -11.72 -13.99 -0.49
N ARG A 302 -12.42 -14.88 0.22
CA ARG A 302 -12.56 -16.28 -0.16
C ARG A 302 -13.02 -16.35 -1.61
N LEU A 303 -12.18 -16.90 -2.49
CA LEU A 303 -12.65 -17.33 -3.80
C LEU A 303 -13.77 -18.37 -3.58
N PRO A 304 -14.81 -18.37 -4.42
CA PRO A 304 -15.94 -19.27 -4.24
C PRO A 304 -15.47 -20.72 -4.31
N SER A 305 -15.68 -21.46 -3.21
CA SER A 305 -15.31 -22.85 -3.10
C SER A 305 -16.13 -23.71 -4.06
N GLN A 306 -15.46 -24.38 -5.01
CA GLN A 306 -16.10 -25.49 -5.72
C GLN A 306 -16.36 -26.65 -4.73
N HIS A 307 -17.40 -27.42 -5.01
CA HIS A 307 -17.90 -28.45 -4.09
C HIS A 307 -16.88 -29.59 -3.88
N THR A 308 -16.76 -30.03 -2.63
CA THR A 308 -16.47 -31.44 -2.32
C THR A 308 -17.16 -31.80 -1.00
N ALA A 309 -17.65 -33.03 -0.88
CA ALA A 309 -18.44 -33.46 0.28
C ALA A 309 -17.55 -33.64 1.52
N GLY A 310 -18.10 -33.31 2.70
CA GLY A 310 -17.36 -33.34 3.97
C GLY A 310 -17.36 -34.70 4.67
N LEU A 311 -16.57 -34.80 5.74
CA LEU A 311 -16.56 -35.93 6.67
C LEU A 311 -16.17 -35.46 8.08
N GLY A 312 -16.85 -35.98 9.10
CA GLY A 312 -16.41 -35.99 10.51
C GLY A 312 -16.12 -34.65 11.19
N LEU A 313 -17.09 -34.12 11.97
CA LEU A 313 -16.73 -33.37 13.16
C LEU A 313 -16.03 -34.32 14.15
N GLN A 314 -14.74 -34.10 14.39
CA GLN A 314 -14.08 -34.61 15.60
C GLN A 314 -13.51 -33.42 16.37
N THR A 315 -14.03 -33.21 17.58
CA THR A 315 -13.57 -32.17 18.51
C THR A 315 -12.25 -32.59 19.15
N ALA A 316 -11.17 -32.58 18.36
CA ALA A 316 -9.83 -32.82 18.84
C ALA A 316 -9.38 -31.65 19.72
N SER A 317 -9.51 -31.78 21.04
CA SER A 317 -8.94 -30.86 22.02
C SER A 317 -7.42 -31.09 22.15
N THR A 318 -6.69 -30.91 21.05
CA THR A 318 -5.23 -30.85 21.08
C THR A 318 -4.81 -29.56 21.78
N LYS A 319 -4.22 -29.67 22.98
CA LYS A 319 -3.60 -28.58 23.74
C LYS A 319 -2.37 -28.06 22.99
N GLN A 320 -2.60 -27.37 21.88
CA GLN A 320 -1.56 -26.83 21.00
C GLN A 320 -0.88 -25.65 21.72
N LEU A 321 0.21 -25.97 22.44
CA LEU A 321 1.04 -25.01 23.15
C LEU A 321 1.52 -23.94 22.16
N ARG A 322 1.31 -22.67 22.53
CA ARG A 322 1.56 -21.54 21.64
C ARG A 322 2.89 -20.87 22.00
N HIS A 323 3.61 -20.46 20.97
CA HIS A 323 4.72 -19.54 21.09
C HIS A 323 4.16 -18.12 21.19
N CYS A 324 4.72 -17.31 22.09
CA CYS A 324 4.28 -15.94 22.34
C CYS A 324 5.46 -14.99 22.53
N ILE A 325 5.20 -13.70 22.31
CA ILE A 325 6.07 -12.61 22.75
C ILE A 325 5.47 -12.04 24.05
N ILE A 326 6.33 -11.48 24.88
CA ILE A 326 6.00 -10.70 26.08
C ILE A 326 6.38 -9.25 25.75
N SER A 327 5.42 -8.37 25.43
CA SER A 327 5.68 -6.99 24.99
C SER A 327 4.94 -5.93 25.81
#